data_AF-A0A7Y3CQ25-F1
#
_entry.id   AF-A0A7Y3CQ25-F1
#
_cell.length_a   1.000
_cell.length_b   1.000
_cell.length_c   1.000
_cell.angle_alpha   90.00
_cell.angle_beta   90.00
_cell.angle_gamma   90.00
#
_symmetry.space_group_name_H-M   'P 1'
#
loop_
_entity.id
_entity.type
_entity.pdbx_description
1 polymer ?
#
loop_
_entity_poly.entity_id
_entity_poly.type
_entity_poly.pdbx_seq_one_letter_code
_entity_poly.pdbx_strand_id
1 'polypeptide(L)' 'MTLKLLVTTALIVLVMIFAVQNAAVVDIELLFWDVAIPRSLLIFMMLFVGIVIGWFLRSVFRILKK' A
#
# COMPACT_ATOMS: atom_id res chain seq x y z
N MET A 1 18.09 -13.46 27.11
CA MET A 1 17.46 -13.26 25.78
C MET A 1 18.38 -12.39 24.95
N THR A 2 18.76 -12.80 23.74
CA THR A 2 19.62 -11.97 22.87
C THR A 2 18.79 -10.80 22.33
N LEU A 3 19.39 -9.59 22.27
CA LEU A 3 18.72 -8.37 21.79
C LEU A 3 18.11 -8.57 20.39
N LYS A 4 18.82 -9.31 19.52
CA LYS A 4 18.34 -9.71 18.19
C LYS A 4 17.01 -10.44 18.26
N LEU A 5 16.89 -11.42 19.17
CA LEU A 5 15.68 -12.24 19.32
C LEU A 5 14.52 -11.44 19.88
N LEU A 6 14.78 -10.50 20.81
CA LEU A 6 13.78 -9.58 21.33
C LEU A 6 13.25 -8.63 20.24
N VAL A 7 14.14 -8.01 19.46
CA VAL A 7 13.77 -7.10 18.36
C VAL A 7 13.00 -7.84 17.27
N THR A 8 13.46 -9.02 16.85
CA THR A 8 12.75 -9.82 15.84
C THR A 8 11.36 -10.22 16.31
N THR A 9 11.22 -10.64 17.57
CA THR A 9 9.91 -11.01 18.14
C THR A 9 8.97 -9.81 18.19
N ALA A 10 9.47 -8.64 18.63
CA ALA A 10 8.69 -7.41 18.65
C ALA A 10 8.21 -6.99 17.25
N LEU A 11 9.08 -7.11 16.24
CA LEU A 11 8.73 -6.82 14.85
C LEU A 11 7.66 -7.78 14.31
N ILE A 12 7.76 -9.09 14.60
CA ILE A 12 6.74 -10.07 14.19
C ILE A 12 5.38 -9.73 14.80
N VAL A 13 5.34 -9.42 16.10
CA VAL A 13 4.10 -9.01 16.78
C VAL A 13 3.52 -7.75 16.15
N LEU A 14 4.36 -6.75 15.85
CA LEU A 14 3.91 -5.51 15.21
C LEU A 14 3.32 -5.77 13.81
N VAL A 15 3.95 -6.64 13.01
CA VAL A 15 3.44 -7.04 11.70
C VAL A 15 2.09 -7.76 11.82
N MET A 16 1.94 -8.67 12.79
CA MET A 16 0.67 -9.34 13.04
C MET A 16 -0.44 -8.36 13.44
N ILE A 17 -0.15 -7.43 14.35
CA ILE A 17 -1.09 -6.38 14.76
C ILE A 17 -1.50 -5.54 13.55
N PHE A 18 -0.53 -5.08 12.76
CA PHE A 18 -0.81 -4.32 11.54
C PHE A 18 -1.69 -5.10 10.57
N ALA A 19 -1.38 -6.38 10.34
CA ALA A 19 -2.15 -7.24 9.44
C ALA A 19 -3.59 -7.39 9.92
N VAL A 20 -3.81 -7.73 11.19
CA VAL A 20 -5.16 -7.95 11.75
C VAL A 20 -5.96 -6.63 11.80
N GLN A 21 -5.36 -5.53 12.23
CA GLN A 21 -6.06 -4.23 12.28
C GLN A 21 -6.47 -3.73 10.89
N ASN A 22 -5.67 -4.05 9.87
CA ASN A 22 -5.94 -3.66 8.49
C ASN A 22 -6.55 -4.78 7.63
N ALA A 23 -6.93 -5.91 8.24
CA ALA A 23 -7.60 -7.02 7.56
C ALA A 23 -9.08 -6.73 7.26
N ALA A 24 -9.63 -5.65 7.82
CA ALA A 24 -10.98 -5.21 7.50
C ALA A 24 -11.10 -4.97 5.98
N VAL A 25 -11.98 -5.76 5.37
CA VAL A 25 -12.38 -5.61 3.98
C VAL A 25 -13.29 -4.38 3.89
N VAL A 26 -13.03 -3.54 2.91
CA VAL A 26 -13.89 -2.42 2.54
C VAL A 26 -14.43 -2.66 1.14
N ASP A 27 -15.73 -2.42 1.00
CA ASP A 27 -16.42 -2.44 -0.28
C ASP A 27 -16.29 -1.07 -0.93
N ILE A 28 -15.89 -1.04 -2.19
CA ILE A 28 -15.65 0.18 -2.94
C ILE A 28 -16.33 0.08 -4.28
N GLU A 29 -17.21 1.04 -4.52
CA GLU A 29 -17.83 1.28 -5.81
C GLU A 29 -16.98 2.26 -6.61
N LEU A 30 -16.26 1.74 -7.61
CA LEU A 30 -15.45 2.50 -8.56
C LEU A 30 -16.14 2.53 -9.93
N LEU A 31 -16.78 3.67 -10.26
CA LEU A 31 -17.52 3.86 -11.51
C LEU A 31 -18.61 2.79 -11.71
N PHE A 32 -18.28 1.68 -12.38
CA PHE A 32 -19.18 0.56 -12.65
C PHE A 32 -18.74 -0.73 -11.96
N TRP A 33 -17.66 -0.68 -11.17
CA TRP A 33 -17.02 -1.83 -10.56
C TRP A 33 -17.24 -1.81 -9.05
N ASP A 34 -17.59 -2.97 -8.51
CA ASP A 34 -17.63 -3.22 -7.08
C ASP A 34 -16.41 -4.08 -6.72
N VAL A 35 -15.62 -3.60 -5.76
CA VAL A 35 -14.39 -4.25 -5.34
C VAL A 35 -14.34 -4.31 -3.82
N ALA A 36 -14.31 -5.53 -3.28
CA ALA A 36 -14.07 -5.80 -1.87
C ALA A 36 -12.60 -6.15 -1.65
N ILE A 37 -11.84 -5.27 -0.99
CA ILE A 37 -10.41 -5.50 -0.68
C ILE A 37 -10.04 -5.08 0.74
N PRO A 38 -9.03 -5.70 1.37
CA PRO A 38 -8.50 -5.24 2.64
C PRO A 38 -7.98 -3.79 2.56
N ARG A 39 -8.28 -2.98 3.59
CA ARG A 39 -7.86 -1.57 3.64
C ARG A 39 -6.36 -1.36 3.45
N SER A 40 -5.53 -2.25 4.00
CA SER A 40 -4.07 -2.18 3.81
C SER A 40 -3.68 -2.28 2.33
N LEU A 41 -4.24 -3.26 1.61
CA LEU A 41 -3.94 -3.49 0.20
C LEU A 41 -4.39 -2.30 -0.65
N LEU A 42 -5.54 -1.73 -0.35
CA LEU A 42 -6.01 -0.51 -0.99
C LEU A 42 -5.01 0.65 -0.86
N ILE A 43 -4.54 0.93 0.36
CA ILE A 43 -3.59 2.03 0.61
C ILE A 43 -2.30 1.82 -0.19
N PHE A 44 -1.78 0.59 -0.21
CA PHE A 44 -0.59 0.26 -1.01
C PHE A 44 -0.82 0.43 -2.51
N MET A 45 -1.96 -0.03 -3.03
CA MET A 45 -2.31 0.11 -4.44
C MET A 45 -2.46 1.57 -4.86
N MET A 46 -3.10 2.39 -4.02
CA MET A 46 -3.27 3.82 -4.31
C MET A 46 -1.93 4.57 -4.37
N LEU A 47 -1.01 4.26 -3.45
CA LEU A 47 0.37 4.80 -3.49
C LEU A 47 1.11 4.34 -4.75
N PHE A 48 1.02 3.05 -5.09
CA PHE A 48 1.67 2.50 -6.28
C PHE A 48 1.18 3.18 -7.56
N VAL A 49 -0.15 3.31 -7.72
CA VAL A 49 -0.76 4.01 -8.86
C VAL A 49 -0.29 5.46 -8.93
N GLY A 50 -0.24 6.17 -7.80
CA GLY A 50 0.27 7.54 -7.75
C GLY A 50 1.73 7.67 -8.19
N ILE A 51 2.61 6.76 -7.76
CA ILE A 51 4.03 6.72 -8.17
C ILE A 51 4.13 6.48 -9.68
N VAL A 52 3.38 5.51 -10.20
CA VAL A 52 3.37 5.17 -11.63
C VAL A 52 2.90 6.37 -12.45
N ILE A 53 1.77 6.98 -12.09
CA ILE A 53 1.25 8.19 -12.75
C ILE A 53 2.29 9.31 -12.71
N GLY A 54 2.87 9.60 -11.55
CA GLY A 54 3.89 10.65 -11.40
C GLY A 54 5.12 10.42 -12.27
N TRP A 55 5.57 9.17 -12.40
CA TRP A 55 6.68 8.82 -13.29
C TRP A 55 6.31 9.04 -14.76
N PHE A 56 5.14 8.58 -15.20
CA PHE A 56 4.66 8.81 -16.56
C PHE A 56 4.51 10.31 -16.87
N LEU A 57 3.90 11.10 -15.99
CA LEU A 57 3.77 12.55 -16.15
C LEU A 57 5.15 13.21 -16.29
N ARG A 58 6.11 12.84 -15.44
CA ARG A 58 7.49 13.36 -15.54
C ARG A 58 8.13 13.03 -16.88
N SER A 59 7.86 11.85 -17.43
CA SER A 59 8.33 11.45 -18.76
C SER A 59 7.69 12.30 -19.86
N VAL A 60 6.37 12.46 -19.82
CA VAL A 60 5.60 13.26 -20.78
C VAL A 60 6.04 14.73 -20.76
N PHE A 61 6.16 15.35 -19.59
CA PHE A 61 6.64 16.73 -19.47
C PHE A 61 8.07 16.92 -19.98
N ARG A 62 8.93 15.90 -19.87
CA ARG A 62 10.28 15.95 -20.45
C ARG A 62 10.25 15.94 -21.97
N ILE A 63 9.37 15.15 -22.56
CA ILE A 63 9.19 15.09 -24.02
C ILE A 63 8.63 16.41 -24.53
N LEU A 64 7.60 16.96 -23.87
CA LEU A 64 6.93 18.21 -24.26
C LEU A 64 7.80 19.47 -24.12
N LYS A 65 8.84 19.43 -23.28
CA LYS A 65 9.79 20.55 -23.10
C LYS A 65 10.96 20.51 -24.10
N LYS A 66 11.02 19.51 -24.98
CA LYS A 66 12.01 19.38 -26.05
C LYS A 66 11.47 19.97 -27.34
#